data_AF-A0A2N8SLJ5-F1
#
_entry.id   AF-A0A2N8SLJ5-F1
#
_cell.length_a   1.000
_cell.length_b   1.000
_cell.length_c   1.000
_cell.angle_alpha   90.00
_cell.angle_beta   90.00
_cell.angle_gamma   90.00
#
_symmetry.space_group_name_H-M   'P 1'
#
loop_
_entity.id
_entity.type
_entity.pdbx_description
1 polymer ?
#
loop_
_entity_poly.entity_id
_entity_poly.type
_entity_poly.pdbx_seq_one_letter_code
_entity_poly.pdbx_strand_id
1 'polypeptide(L)'
;MQYIFSGVNFDKIMASEPLIGAEYFDHGSSAILFQKEGKLYRLTTDCGGQSFLSGMKGDSRFVYLIEEFYLDSLYDTDDMNTFSLAQVEWLTPITENDPDFEALTALLSELSDHDQITEDQCDVFIDRVIRAIPLHPQYAQLLDAAILGAVEVKSHGGVVDFNITNVMRRPTTGELVWSDPIHIG
;
A
#
# COMPACT_ATOMS: atom_id res chain seq x y z
N MET A 1 -0.99 22.09 9.60
CA MET A 1 -0.83 20.67 9.23
C MET A 1 0.49 20.22 9.80
N GLN A 2 0.50 19.13 10.55
CA GLN A 2 1.73 18.49 11.00
C GLN A 2 1.85 17.20 10.18
N TYR A 3 2.89 17.11 9.35
CA TYR A 3 3.20 15.89 8.63
C TYR A 3 3.60 14.79 9.61
N ILE A 4 3.33 13.53 9.28
CA ILE A 4 3.83 12.38 10.05
C ILE A 4 5.36 12.22 9.90
N PHE A 5 5.95 12.85 8.90
CA PHE A 5 7.39 12.94 8.68
C PHE A 5 7.90 14.34 8.99
N SER A 6 9.12 14.42 9.49
CA SER A 6 9.81 15.69 9.76
C SER A 6 11.32 15.47 9.72
N GLY A 7 12.09 16.55 9.59
CA GLY A 7 13.55 16.51 9.63
C GLY A 7 14.18 16.96 8.32
N VAL A 8 15.51 17.10 8.34
CA VAL A 8 16.27 17.73 7.25
C VAL A 8 16.11 16.99 5.93
N ASN A 9 16.04 15.66 5.97
CA ASN A 9 15.85 14.84 4.77
C ASN A 9 14.46 15.03 4.16
N PHE A 10 13.42 15.06 5.00
CA PHE A 10 12.07 15.36 4.54
C PHE A 10 11.98 16.76 3.93
N ASP A 11 12.56 17.77 4.57
CA ASP A 11 12.57 19.15 4.06
C ASP A 11 13.29 19.25 2.70
N LYS A 12 14.41 18.54 2.53
CA LYS A 12 15.14 18.48 1.24
C LYS A 12 14.29 17.80 0.15
N ILE A 13 13.57 16.73 0.47
CA ILE A 13 12.65 16.06 -0.47
C ILE A 13 11.56 17.03 -0.92
N MET A 14 10.92 17.72 0.03
CA MET A 14 9.87 18.70 -0.25
C MET A 14 10.37 19.91 -1.04
N ALA A 15 11.67 20.23 -0.95
CA ALA A 15 12.30 21.31 -1.70
C ALA A 15 12.85 20.87 -3.08
N SER A 16 12.66 19.61 -3.48
CA SER A 16 13.21 19.04 -4.71
C SER A 16 12.12 18.52 -5.64
N GLU A 17 12.41 18.40 -6.94
CA GLU A 17 11.49 17.71 -7.85
C GLU A 17 11.42 16.21 -7.49
N PRO A 18 10.24 15.56 -7.63
CA PRO A 18 9.00 16.11 -8.18
C PRO A 18 8.14 16.89 -7.17
N LEU A 19 8.47 16.89 -5.88
CA LEU A 19 7.59 17.36 -4.80
C LEU A 19 7.64 18.86 -4.51
N ILE A 20 8.55 19.62 -5.11
CA ILE A 20 8.59 21.07 -4.96
C ILE A 20 7.25 21.69 -5.37
N GLY A 21 6.60 22.36 -4.43
CA GLY A 21 5.27 22.96 -4.62
C GLY A 21 4.11 21.96 -4.65
N ALA A 22 4.32 20.69 -4.34
CA ALA A 22 3.25 19.72 -4.17
C ALA A 22 2.45 19.99 -2.89
N GLU A 23 1.15 19.77 -2.95
CA GLU A 23 0.24 19.95 -1.81
C GLU A 23 0.05 18.62 -1.08
N TYR A 24 -0.11 18.68 0.23
CA TYR A 24 -0.57 17.53 1.01
C TYR A 24 -1.94 17.06 0.50
N PHE A 25 -2.07 15.76 0.26
CA PHE A 25 -3.34 15.15 -0.12
C PHE A 25 -3.91 14.32 1.03
N ASP A 26 -3.18 13.30 1.48
CA ASP A 26 -3.57 12.41 2.57
C ASP A 26 -2.36 11.72 3.21
N HIS A 27 -2.54 10.92 4.26
CA HIS A 27 -1.49 10.06 4.80
C HIS A 27 -2.03 8.75 5.38
N GLY A 28 -1.22 7.70 5.30
CA GLY A 28 -1.37 6.46 6.05
C GLY A 28 -0.57 6.49 7.35
N SER A 29 -0.23 5.31 7.87
CA SER A 29 0.63 5.15 9.05
C SER A 29 2.12 5.38 8.72
N SER A 30 2.55 4.98 7.53
CA SER A 30 3.95 4.97 7.09
C SER A 30 4.17 5.67 5.74
N ALA A 31 3.15 6.36 5.21
CA ALA A 31 3.23 7.06 3.93
C ALA A 31 2.43 8.37 3.92
N ILE A 32 2.93 9.36 3.17
CA ILE A 32 2.23 10.61 2.87
C ILE A 32 1.97 10.67 1.36
N LEU A 33 0.75 11.06 1.00
CA LEU A 33 0.34 11.34 -0.36
C LEU A 33 0.39 12.85 -0.61
N PHE A 34 0.99 13.22 -1.74
CA PHE A 34 1.05 14.59 -2.24
C PHE A 34 0.44 14.69 -3.62
N GLN A 35 -0.22 15.80 -3.92
CA GLN A 35 -0.75 16.10 -5.25
C GLN A 35 -0.02 17.27 -5.91
N LYS A 36 0.28 17.14 -7.20
CA LYS A 36 0.82 18.23 -8.03
C LYS A 36 0.42 18.00 -9.47
N GLU A 37 -0.17 19.02 -10.10
CA GLU A 37 -0.54 19.00 -11.54
C GLU A 37 -1.39 17.77 -11.95
N GLY A 38 -2.30 17.35 -11.08
CA GLY A 38 -3.16 16.17 -11.33
C GLY A 38 -2.46 14.82 -11.18
N LYS A 39 -1.21 14.79 -10.71
CA LYS A 39 -0.48 13.59 -10.35
C LYS A 39 -0.49 13.38 -8.84
N LEU A 40 -0.47 12.12 -8.43
CA LEU A 40 -0.38 11.70 -7.04
C LEU A 40 0.99 11.08 -6.77
N TYR A 41 1.62 11.50 -5.69
CA TYR A 41 2.95 11.06 -5.28
C TYR A 41 2.86 10.46 -3.88
N ARG A 42 3.38 9.23 -3.72
CA ARG A 42 3.51 8.54 -2.43
C ARG A 42 4.94 8.64 -1.96
N LEU A 43 5.14 9.25 -0.80
CA LEU A 43 6.39 9.22 -0.05
C LEU A 43 6.20 8.28 1.14
N THR A 44 7.03 7.24 1.26
CA THR A 44 6.92 6.23 2.33
C THR A 44 8.26 6.00 3.02
N THR A 45 8.23 5.60 4.29
CA THR A 45 9.39 5.05 5.00
C THR A 45 9.45 3.52 4.93
N ASP A 46 8.37 2.88 4.48
CA ASP A 46 8.35 1.44 4.22
C ASP A 46 8.91 1.13 2.82
N CYS A 47 10.23 1.10 2.74
CA CYS A 47 10.95 0.76 1.51
C CYS A 47 10.72 -0.71 1.09
N GLY A 48 10.43 -1.60 2.03
CA GLY A 48 10.17 -3.02 1.78
C GLY A 48 8.86 -3.23 1.04
N GLY A 49 7.76 -2.68 1.57
CA GLY A 49 6.45 -2.70 0.91
C GLY A 49 6.47 -2.00 -0.45
N GLN A 50 7.22 -0.89 -0.58
CA GLN A 50 7.40 -0.26 -1.90
C GLN A 50 8.17 -1.16 -2.87
N SER A 51 9.27 -1.81 -2.43
CA SER A 51 10.04 -2.71 -3.31
C SER A 51 9.20 -3.88 -3.81
N PHE A 52 8.32 -4.42 -2.98
CA PHE A 52 7.34 -5.43 -3.39
C PHE A 52 6.40 -4.90 -4.48
N LEU A 53 5.81 -3.71 -4.30
CA LEU A 53 4.94 -3.08 -5.30
C LEU A 53 5.69 -2.82 -6.62
N SER A 54 6.97 -2.44 -6.57
CA SER A 54 7.83 -2.29 -7.75
C SER A 54 8.07 -3.62 -8.46
N GLY A 55 8.20 -4.72 -7.70
CA GLY A 55 8.25 -6.09 -8.24
C GLY A 55 6.94 -6.53 -8.90
N MET A 56 5.80 -6.02 -8.43
CA MET A 56 4.46 -6.29 -8.98
C MET A 56 4.03 -5.30 -10.08
N LYS A 57 4.98 -4.58 -10.69
CA LYS A 57 4.68 -3.55 -11.69
C LYS A 57 3.87 -4.12 -12.86
N GLY A 58 2.68 -3.56 -13.06
CA GLY A 58 1.76 -3.93 -14.15
C GLY A 58 0.74 -5.00 -13.75
N ASP A 59 0.80 -5.51 -12.52
CA ASP A 59 -0.23 -6.38 -11.96
C ASP A 59 -1.43 -5.54 -11.50
N SER A 60 -2.60 -5.76 -12.09
CA SER A 60 -3.80 -4.95 -11.84
C SER A 60 -4.37 -5.09 -10.43
N ARG A 61 -3.95 -6.12 -9.68
CA ARG A 61 -4.37 -6.40 -8.30
C ARG A 61 -3.80 -5.41 -7.28
N PHE A 62 -2.68 -4.78 -7.60
CA PHE A 62 -1.99 -3.84 -6.72
C PHE A 62 -2.05 -2.42 -7.27
N VAL A 63 -1.80 -1.44 -6.40
CA VAL A 63 -1.65 -0.06 -6.81
C VAL A 63 -0.54 0.07 -7.86
N TYR A 64 -0.83 0.75 -8.95
CA TYR A 64 0.14 0.94 -10.01
C TYR A 64 1.16 2.04 -9.68
N LEU A 65 2.44 1.66 -9.61
CA LEU A 65 3.57 2.59 -9.55
C LEU A 65 3.90 3.07 -10.97
N ILE A 66 3.57 4.33 -11.25
CA ILE A 66 3.75 4.96 -12.56
C ILE A 66 5.25 5.23 -12.81
N GLU A 67 5.88 5.88 -11.83
CA GLU A 67 7.29 6.28 -11.89
C GLU A 67 7.89 6.25 -10.49
N GLU A 68 9.12 5.78 -10.35
CA GLU A 68 9.85 5.76 -9.08
C GLU A 68 10.99 6.77 -9.13
N PHE A 69 11.22 7.47 -8.03
CA PHE A 69 12.22 8.53 -7.94
C PHE A 69 13.33 8.11 -6.97
N TYR A 70 14.55 8.04 -7.48
CA TYR A 70 15.74 7.75 -6.67
C TYR A 70 16.14 8.99 -5.87
N LEU A 71 16.22 8.84 -4.55
CA LEU A 71 16.54 9.92 -3.60
C LEU A 71 18.03 9.92 -3.22
N ASP A 72 18.92 9.76 -4.21
CA ASP A 72 20.37 9.50 -4.09
C ASP A 72 21.18 10.50 -3.23
N SER A 73 20.60 11.61 -2.76
CA SER A 73 21.30 12.72 -2.08
C SER A 73 20.97 12.90 -0.60
N LEU A 74 20.21 11.99 0.02
CA LEU A 74 19.67 12.17 1.38
C LEU A 74 20.26 11.22 2.44
N TYR A 75 21.12 10.28 2.02
CA TYR A 75 21.74 9.30 2.91
C TYR A 75 22.94 9.85 3.71
N ASP A 76 23.27 11.14 3.57
CA ASP A 76 24.49 11.74 4.14
C ASP A 76 24.28 12.35 5.54
N THR A 77 23.15 12.08 6.19
CA THR A 77 22.85 12.54 7.55
C THR A 77 22.40 11.37 8.41
N ASP A 78 22.85 11.33 9.67
CA ASP A 78 22.58 10.34 10.73
C ASP A 78 21.08 10.04 11.03
N ASP A 79 20.14 10.59 10.26
CA ASP A 79 18.72 10.24 10.32
C ASP A 79 18.46 8.94 9.55
N MET A 80 18.26 7.86 10.30
CA MET A 80 18.00 6.49 9.83
C MET A 80 16.72 6.30 9.01
N ASN A 81 15.99 7.37 8.68
CA ASN A 81 14.73 7.27 7.93
C ASN A 81 15.02 7.23 6.43
N THR A 82 15.08 6.03 5.87
CA THR A 82 15.10 5.82 4.43
C THR A 82 13.72 6.12 3.86
N PHE A 83 13.65 7.05 2.91
CA PHE A 83 12.42 7.37 2.20
C PHE A 83 12.43 6.75 0.80
N SER A 84 11.27 6.30 0.34
CA SER A 84 11.00 5.94 -1.06
C SER A 84 9.90 6.84 -1.62
N LEU A 85 10.10 7.34 -2.84
CA LEU A 85 9.15 8.22 -3.52
C LEU A 85 8.72 7.59 -4.85
N ALA A 86 7.41 7.54 -5.08
CA ALA A 86 6.85 7.12 -6.36
C ALA A 86 5.66 7.99 -6.75
N GLN A 87 5.46 8.18 -8.05
CA GLN A 87 4.19 8.57 -8.61
C GLN A 87 3.28 7.33 -8.67
N VAL A 88 2.06 7.46 -8.16
CA VAL A 88 1.08 6.37 -8.10
C VAL A 88 -0.21 6.75 -8.85
N GLU A 89 -0.99 5.75 -9.23
CA GLU A 89 -2.33 5.97 -9.80
C GLU A 89 -3.31 6.56 -8.77
N TRP A 90 -4.38 7.19 -9.27
CA TRP A 90 -5.49 7.66 -8.43
C TRP A 90 -6.44 6.51 -8.11
N LEU A 91 -6.67 6.28 -6.81
CA LEU A 91 -7.62 5.30 -6.30
C LEU A 91 -8.62 6.00 -5.36
N THR A 92 -9.80 5.41 -5.21
CA THR A 92 -10.84 5.88 -4.28
C THR A 92 -10.94 4.92 -3.10
N PRO A 93 -10.91 5.40 -1.85
CA PRO A 93 -11.08 4.52 -0.69
C PRO A 93 -12.46 3.86 -0.68
N ILE A 94 -12.55 2.63 -0.19
CA ILE A 94 -13.83 1.99 0.13
C ILE A 94 -14.33 2.61 1.44
N THR A 95 -15.47 3.32 1.38
CA THR A 95 -16.06 4.01 2.54
C THR A 95 -17.41 3.39 2.90
N GLU A 96 -17.99 3.78 4.03
CA GLU A 96 -19.31 3.28 4.48
C GLU A 96 -20.45 3.42 3.47
N ASN A 97 -20.31 4.30 2.47
CA ASN A 97 -21.28 4.50 1.40
C ASN A 97 -21.04 3.60 0.17
N ASP A 98 -19.92 2.87 0.12
CA ASP A 98 -19.61 1.94 -0.98
C ASP A 98 -20.43 0.64 -0.81
N PRO A 99 -21.06 0.13 -1.89
CA PRO A 99 -21.86 -1.10 -1.83
C PRO A 99 -21.12 -2.33 -1.29
N ASP A 100 -19.80 -2.39 -1.47
CA ASP A 100 -19.00 -3.54 -1.03
C ASP A 100 -18.47 -3.38 0.40
N PHE A 101 -18.64 -2.22 1.04
CA PHE A 101 -17.98 -1.89 2.32
C PHE A 101 -18.27 -2.89 3.43
N GLU A 102 -19.55 -3.18 3.72
CA GLU A 102 -19.92 -4.10 4.80
C GLU A 102 -19.44 -5.53 4.51
N ALA A 103 -19.60 -5.99 3.27
CA ALA A 103 -19.22 -7.33 2.86
C ALA A 103 -17.69 -7.53 2.87
N LEU A 104 -16.92 -6.56 2.37
CA LEU A 104 -15.46 -6.59 2.42
C LEU A 104 -14.97 -6.49 3.87
N THR A 105 -15.50 -5.58 4.68
CA THR A 105 -15.09 -5.44 6.08
C THR A 105 -15.27 -6.74 6.85
N ALA A 106 -16.40 -7.42 6.67
CA ALA A 106 -16.67 -8.72 7.27
C ALA A 106 -15.70 -9.80 6.76
N LEU A 107 -15.52 -9.91 5.44
CA LEU A 107 -14.63 -10.90 4.84
C LEU A 107 -13.18 -10.72 5.27
N LEU A 108 -12.64 -9.49 5.18
CA LEU A 108 -11.27 -9.19 5.55
C LEU A 108 -11.02 -9.48 7.04
N SER A 109 -11.98 -9.14 7.89
CA SER A 109 -11.95 -9.46 9.32
C SER A 109 -11.93 -10.96 9.60
N GLU A 110 -12.76 -11.74 8.91
CA GLU A 110 -12.81 -13.21 9.05
C GLU A 110 -11.49 -13.87 8.60
N LEU A 111 -10.86 -13.34 7.56
CA LEU A 111 -9.62 -13.89 7.02
C LEU A 111 -8.40 -13.57 7.91
N SER A 112 -8.32 -12.32 8.38
CA SER A 112 -7.19 -11.77 9.15
C SER A 112 -7.31 -11.94 10.67
N ASP A 113 -8.46 -12.39 11.19
CA ASP A 113 -8.80 -12.34 12.62
C ASP A 113 -8.69 -10.93 13.23
N HIS A 114 -8.90 -9.88 12.41
CA HIS A 114 -8.78 -8.45 12.76
C HIS A 114 -7.36 -7.92 13.02
N ASP A 115 -6.32 -8.71 12.72
CA ASP A 115 -4.93 -8.34 12.99
C ASP A 115 -4.07 -8.40 11.71
N GLN A 116 -2.88 -7.79 11.78
CA GLN A 116 -1.85 -8.00 10.77
C GLN A 116 -1.38 -9.47 10.79
N ILE A 117 -1.17 -10.06 9.61
CA ILE A 117 -0.76 -11.47 9.50
C ILE A 117 0.76 -11.55 9.51
N THR A 118 1.32 -12.20 10.53
CA THR A 118 2.77 -12.44 10.64
C THR A 118 3.20 -13.66 9.81
N GLU A 119 4.52 -13.81 9.63
CA GLU A 119 5.13 -14.91 8.87
C GLU A 119 4.60 -16.31 9.30
N ASP A 120 4.48 -16.57 10.60
CA ASP A 120 4.03 -17.85 11.15
C ASP A 120 2.52 -18.11 10.95
N GLN A 121 1.75 -17.06 10.64
CA GLN A 121 0.32 -17.14 10.38
C GLN A 121 0.00 -17.27 8.87
N CYS A 122 0.97 -17.01 7.99
CA CYS A 122 0.76 -16.94 6.55
C CYS A 122 0.16 -18.23 5.95
N ASP A 123 0.56 -19.42 6.42
CA ASP A 123 0.02 -20.69 5.90
C ASP A 123 -1.47 -20.86 6.23
N VAL A 124 -1.87 -20.54 7.46
CA VAL A 124 -3.28 -20.58 7.88
C VAL A 124 -4.09 -19.54 7.14
N PHE A 125 -3.54 -18.33 6.97
CA PHE A 125 -4.17 -17.26 6.22
C PHE A 125 -4.39 -17.64 4.75
N ILE A 126 -3.37 -18.14 4.07
CA ILE A 126 -3.46 -18.59 2.68
C ILE A 126 -4.54 -19.67 2.54
N ASP A 127 -4.59 -20.66 3.44
CA ASP A 127 -5.61 -21.71 3.42
C ASP A 127 -7.03 -21.15 3.58
N ARG A 128 -7.23 -20.13 4.43
CA ARG A 128 -8.52 -19.44 4.58
C ARG A 128 -8.90 -18.69 3.31
N VAL A 129 -7.95 -17.95 2.73
CA VAL A 129 -8.16 -17.17 1.49
C VAL A 129 -8.53 -18.10 0.32
N ILE A 130 -7.82 -19.22 0.15
CA ILE A 130 -8.11 -20.22 -0.90
C ILE A 130 -9.54 -20.76 -0.77
N ARG A 131 -10.03 -20.98 0.45
CA ARG A 131 -11.41 -21.45 0.69
C ARG A 131 -12.46 -20.36 0.45
N ALA A 132 -12.10 -19.09 0.65
CA ALA A 132 -13.00 -17.96 0.46
C ALA A 132 -13.23 -17.62 -1.03
N ILE A 133 -12.24 -17.81 -1.90
CA ILE A 133 -12.33 -17.50 -3.35
C ILE A 133 -13.61 -18.07 -4.01
N PRO A 134 -13.96 -19.36 -3.89
CA PRO A 134 -15.18 -19.90 -4.50
C PRO A 134 -16.48 -19.38 -3.86
N LEU A 135 -16.42 -18.89 -2.62
CA LEU A 135 -17.58 -18.32 -1.91
C LEU A 135 -17.79 -16.84 -2.25
N HIS A 136 -16.72 -16.14 -2.62
CA HIS A 136 -16.71 -14.72 -2.93
C HIS A 136 -16.03 -14.45 -4.29
N PRO A 137 -16.53 -15.01 -5.40
CA PRO A 137 -15.89 -14.91 -6.72
C PRO A 137 -15.74 -13.46 -7.20
N GLN A 138 -16.60 -12.54 -6.75
CA GLN A 138 -16.50 -11.11 -7.06
C GLN A 138 -15.25 -10.44 -6.46
N TYR A 139 -14.64 -11.03 -5.42
CA TYR A 139 -13.42 -10.53 -4.77
C TYR A 139 -12.19 -11.37 -5.10
N ALA A 140 -12.29 -12.33 -6.04
CA ALA A 140 -11.23 -13.30 -6.32
C ALA A 140 -9.87 -12.65 -6.62
N GLN A 141 -9.84 -11.54 -7.38
CA GLN A 141 -8.58 -10.84 -7.68
C GLN A 141 -7.89 -10.28 -6.43
N LEU A 142 -8.66 -9.70 -5.51
CA LEU A 142 -8.14 -9.19 -4.23
C LEU A 142 -7.64 -10.33 -3.34
N LEU A 143 -8.38 -11.45 -3.31
CA LEU A 143 -7.98 -12.65 -2.58
C LEU A 143 -6.72 -13.30 -3.18
N ASP A 144 -6.58 -13.35 -4.50
CA ASP A 144 -5.36 -13.78 -5.17
C ASP A 144 -4.17 -12.87 -4.83
N ALA A 145 -4.41 -11.56 -4.69
CA ALA A 145 -3.39 -10.60 -4.25
C ALA A 145 -2.92 -10.91 -2.83
N ALA A 146 -3.85 -11.21 -1.92
CA ALA A 146 -3.57 -11.59 -0.53
C ALA A 146 -2.65 -12.81 -0.43
N ILE A 147 -2.86 -13.81 -1.28
CA ILE A 147 -1.98 -15.00 -1.35
C ILE A 147 -0.56 -14.58 -1.75
N LEU A 148 -0.40 -13.72 -2.76
CA LEU A 148 0.93 -13.27 -3.18
C LEU A 148 1.65 -12.48 -2.09
N GLY A 149 0.95 -11.56 -1.42
CA GLY A 149 1.52 -10.82 -0.30
C GLY A 149 1.99 -11.74 0.83
N ALA A 150 1.18 -12.73 1.20
CA ALA A 150 1.54 -13.71 2.22
C ALA A 150 2.73 -14.60 1.82
N VAL A 151 2.83 -14.99 0.56
CA VAL A 151 4.00 -15.73 0.04
C VAL A 151 5.27 -14.89 0.10
N GLU A 152 5.17 -13.59 -0.20
CA GLU A 152 6.30 -12.68 -0.10
C GLU A 152 6.77 -12.51 1.36
N VAL A 153 5.84 -12.25 2.27
CA VAL A 153 6.12 -12.14 3.72
C VAL A 153 6.73 -13.42 4.26
N LYS A 154 6.26 -14.60 3.81
CA LYS A 154 6.86 -15.88 4.18
C LYS A 154 8.31 -16.03 3.71
N SER A 155 8.66 -15.40 2.59
CA SER A 155 9.99 -15.55 1.99
C SER A 155 11.00 -14.55 2.54
N HIS A 156 10.54 -13.36 2.92
CA HIS A 156 11.41 -12.22 3.27
C HIS A 156 11.18 -11.67 4.69
N GLY A 157 10.25 -12.25 5.44
CA GLY A 157 9.81 -11.73 6.74
C GLY A 157 8.90 -10.50 6.60
N GLY A 158 8.26 -10.12 7.71
CA GLY A 158 7.38 -8.95 7.77
C GLY A 158 5.95 -9.28 8.17
N VAL A 159 5.02 -8.44 7.74
CA VAL A 159 3.59 -8.60 8.01
C VAL A 159 2.76 -8.28 6.77
N VAL A 160 1.65 -9.00 6.62
CA VAL A 160 0.59 -8.68 5.65
C VAL A 160 -0.43 -7.76 6.32
N ASP A 161 -0.77 -6.64 5.68
CA ASP A 161 -1.75 -5.69 6.18
C ASP A 161 -3.06 -5.75 5.37
N PHE A 162 -3.79 -6.85 5.56
CA PHE A 162 -5.00 -7.16 4.79
C PHE A 162 -6.28 -6.66 5.48
N ASN A 163 -6.49 -5.35 5.43
CA ASN A 163 -7.64 -4.69 6.05
C ASN A 163 -8.34 -3.70 5.08
N ILE A 164 -9.54 -3.24 5.45
CA ILE A 164 -10.39 -2.41 4.57
C ILE A 164 -9.75 -1.07 4.20
N THR A 165 -8.91 -0.48 5.06
CA THR A 165 -8.28 0.82 4.78
C THR A 165 -7.23 0.73 3.68
N ASN A 166 -6.70 -0.47 3.41
CA ASN A 166 -5.74 -0.72 2.36
C ASN A 166 -6.39 -1.26 1.08
N VAL A 167 -7.71 -1.46 1.07
CA VAL A 167 -8.46 -1.81 -0.13
C VAL A 167 -9.08 -0.55 -0.72
N MET A 168 -8.80 -0.31 -1.99
CA MET A 168 -9.31 0.84 -2.72
C MET A 168 -9.94 0.40 -4.04
N ARG A 169 -10.68 1.32 -4.66
CA ARG A 169 -11.32 1.10 -5.95
C ARG A 169 -10.64 1.93 -7.03
N ARG A 170 -10.33 1.31 -8.16
CA ARG A 170 -9.89 2.02 -9.36
C ARG A 170 -11.10 2.71 -10.00
N PRO A 171 -11.14 4.06 -10.11
CA PRO A 171 -12.34 4.77 -10.58
C PRO A 171 -12.72 4.46 -12.03
N THR A 172 -11.74 4.11 -12.87
CA THR A 172 -11.93 3.88 -14.30
C THR A 172 -12.52 2.50 -14.63
N THR A 173 -12.22 1.48 -13.82
CA THR A 173 -12.63 0.09 -14.06
C THR A 173 -13.60 -0.43 -13.00
N GLY A 174 -13.64 0.19 -11.82
CA GLY A 174 -14.39 -0.29 -10.66
C GLY A 174 -13.71 -1.45 -9.92
N GLU A 175 -12.53 -1.88 -10.36
CA GLU A 175 -11.78 -2.99 -9.75
C GLU A 175 -11.30 -2.64 -8.34
N LEU A 176 -11.30 -3.65 -7.47
CA LEU A 176 -10.69 -3.56 -6.15
C LEU A 176 -9.18 -3.78 -6.26
N VAL A 177 -8.43 -2.94 -5.56
CA VAL A 177 -6.98 -2.85 -5.61
C VAL A 177 -6.44 -2.80 -4.19
N TRP A 178 -5.35 -3.51 -3.94
CA TRP A 178 -4.64 -3.45 -2.67
C TRP A 178 -3.54 -2.38 -2.73
N SER A 179 -3.68 -1.33 -1.93
CA SER A 179 -2.85 -0.12 -2.01
C SER A 179 -1.61 -0.13 -1.12
N ASP A 180 -1.67 -0.83 0.03
CA ASP A 180 -0.55 -0.99 0.94
C ASP A 180 -0.55 -2.44 1.47
N PRO A 181 0.11 -3.37 0.77
CA PRO A 181 -0.15 -4.79 0.96
C PRO A 181 0.62 -5.44 2.11
N ILE A 182 1.91 -5.11 2.21
CA ILE A 182 2.83 -5.77 3.13
C ILE A 182 3.83 -4.75 3.66
N HIS A 183 4.32 -5.00 4.87
CA HIS A 183 5.45 -4.27 5.45
C HIS A 183 6.58 -5.27 5.69
N ILE A 184 7.73 -5.06 5.03
CA ILE A 184 8.92 -5.90 5.15
C ILE A 184 9.97 -5.10 5.93
N GLY A 185 10.50 -5.72 7.00
CA GLY A 185 11.50 -5.13 7.90
C GLY A 185 12.94 -5.49 7.54
#